data_AF-A0A6I0E665-F1
#
_entry.id   AF-A0A6I0E665-F1
#
_cell.length_a   1.000
_cell.length_b   1.000
_cell.length_c   1.000
_cell.angle_alpha   90.00
_cell.angle_beta   90.00
_cell.angle_gamma   90.00
#
_symmetry.space_group_name_H-M   'P 1'
#
loop_
_entity.id
_entity.type
_entity.pdbx_description
1 polymer ?
#
loop_
_entity_poly.entity_id
_entity_poly.type
_entity_poly.pdbx_seq_one_letter_code
_entity_poly.pdbx_strand_id
1 'polypeptide(L)'
;MRLISILFTLFFIIAGQNINAQNFVAGFSVGLAATQVDGDGYGGFDKAGPIIGIWVGRSFQDNWFGRFELRYAQKGSFAKESKTTTTYYRMR
;
A
#
# COMPACT_ATOMS: atom_id res chain seq x y z
N MET A 1 48.10 7.44 -10.80
CA MET A 1 46.63 7.67 -10.82
C MET A 1 45.84 6.37 -11.05
N ARG A 2 46.13 5.58 -12.10
CA ARG A 2 45.41 4.32 -12.41
C ARG A 2 45.44 3.27 -11.29
N LEU A 3 46.59 3.07 -10.64
CA LEU A 3 46.74 2.10 -9.53
C LEU A 3 45.90 2.49 -8.31
N ILE A 4 45.87 3.78 -7.96
CA ILE A 4 45.10 4.32 -6.84
C ILE A 4 43.59 4.13 -7.10
N SER A 5 43.12 4.38 -8.32
CA SER A 5 41.73 4.13 -8.71
C SER A 5 41.37 2.64 -8.60
N ILE A 6 42.26 1.73 -9.00
CA ILE A 6 42.02 0.27 -8.89
C ILE A 6 41.93 -0.16 -7.42
N LEU A 7 42.85 0.32 -6.58
CA LEU A 7 42.86 0.04 -5.14
C LEU A 7 41.61 0.59 -4.44
N PHE A 8 41.17 1.78 -4.84
CA PHE A 8 39.95 2.40 -4.32
C PHE A 8 38.70 1.57 -4.68
N THR A 9 38.56 1.15 -5.94
CA THR A 9 37.44 0.28 -6.36
C THR A 9 37.45 -1.06 -5.63
N LEU A 10 38.64 -1.66 -5.45
CA LEU A 10 38.79 -2.94 -4.74
C LEU A 10 38.39 -2.82 -3.25
N PHE A 11 38.73 -1.71 -2.60
CA PHE A 11 38.34 -1.42 -1.23
C PHE A 11 36.82 -1.39 -1.04
N PHE A 12 36.08 -0.74 -1.95
CA PHE A 12 34.62 -0.69 -1.88
C PHE A 12 33.94 -2.05 -2.11
N ILE A 13 34.51 -2.90 -2.98
CA ILE A 13 33.97 -4.24 -3.24
C ILE A 13 34.11 -5.14 -2.01
N ILE A 14 35.23 -5.05 -1.29
CA ILE A 14 35.49 -5.84 -0.08
C ILE A 14 34.66 -5.31 1.09
N ALA A 15 34.50 -3.99 1.21
CA ALA A 15 33.70 -3.37 2.27
C ALA A 15 32.20 -3.75 2.23
N GLY A 16 31.67 -4.14 1.07
CA GLY A 16 30.25 -4.46 0.90
C GLY A 16 29.83 -5.90 1.28
N GLN A 17 30.77 -6.81 1.55
CA GLN A 17 30.49 -8.26 1.59
C GLN A 17 29.64 -8.72 2.79
N ASN A 18 29.48 -7.91 3.84
CA ASN A 18 28.81 -8.32 5.10
C ASN A 18 27.53 -7.53 5.43
N ILE A 19 26.99 -6.77 4.48
CA ILE A 19 25.78 -6.00 4.73
C ILE A 19 24.56 -6.90 4.53
N ASN A 20 23.96 -7.38 5.63
CA ASN A 20 22.64 -8.02 5.66
C ASN A 20 21.51 -7.00 5.42
N ALA A 21 21.57 -6.26 4.30
CA ALA A 21 20.60 -5.19 3.97
C ALA A 21 19.23 -5.72 3.52
N GLN A 22 19.09 -7.02 3.29
CA GLN A 22 17.94 -7.62 2.58
C GLN A 22 17.02 -8.43 3.50
N ASN A 23 16.94 -8.09 4.80
CA ASN A 23 16.00 -8.74 5.71
C ASN A 23 14.60 -8.13 5.60
N PHE A 24 13.99 -8.25 4.41
CA PHE A 24 12.61 -7.85 4.16
C PHE A 24 11.74 -9.08 3.94
N VAL A 25 10.56 -9.08 4.56
CA VAL A 25 9.50 -10.04 4.32
C VAL A 25 8.45 -9.36 3.45
N ALA A 26 7.89 -10.09 2.50
CA ALA A 26 6.82 -9.60 1.63
C ALA A 26 5.57 -10.47 1.73
N GLY A 27 4.44 -9.93 1.33
CA GLY A 27 3.20 -10.69 1.30
C GLY A 27 2.05 -9.95 0.62
N PHE A 28 0.87 -10.55 0.74
CA PHE A 28 -0.40 -10.01 0.21
C PHE A 28 -1.36 -9.69 1.37
N SER A 29 -2.33 -8.83 1.11
CA SER A 29 -3.48 -8.54 1.98
C SER A 29 -4.77 -8.66 1.19
N VAL A 30 -5.81 -9.16 1.83
CA VAL A 30 -7.17 -9.28 1.27
C VAL A 30 -8.18 -8.97 2.36
N GLY A 31 -9.26 -8.27 2.02
CA GLY A 31 -10.31 -7.93 2.95
C GLY A 31 -11.55 -7.35 2.26
N LEU A 32 -12.50 -6.93 3.07
CA LEU A 32 -13.72 -6.25 2.65
C LEU A 32 -13.83 -4.92 3.41
N ALA A 33 -14.36 -3.89 2.76
CA ALA A 33 -14.72 -2.64 3.42
C ALA A 33 -16.13 -2.20 3.03
N ALA A 34 -16.90 -1.82 4.03
CA ALA A 34 -18.11 -1.03 3.82
C ALA A 34 -17.70 0.45 3.75
N THR A 35 -18.13 1.17 2.71
CA THR A 35 -17.69 2.55 2.48
C THR A 35 -18.86 3.52 2.36
N GLN A 36 -18.64 4.74 2.84
CA GLN A 36 -19.53 5.89 2.68
C GLN A 36 -18.78 6.99 1.91
N VAL A 37 -19.52 7.72 1.08
CA VAL A 37 -19.08 8.99 0.51
C VAL A 37 -20.04 10.06 1.05
N ASP A 38 -19.48 11.10 1.66
CA ASP A 38 -20.29 12.23 2.12
C ASP A 38 -20.40 13.28 1.00
N GLY A 39 -21.48 14.06 1.02
CA GLY A 39 -21.72 15.14 0.05
C GLY A 39 -22.27 14.69 -1.32
N ASP A 40 -22.56 13.40 -1.53
CA ASP A 40 -23.16 12.88 -2.76
C ASP A 40 -24.66 12.54 -2.64
N GLY A 41 -25.25 12.78 -1.47
CA GLY A 41 -26.68 12.54 -1.19
C GLY A 41 -27.02 11.09 -0.83
N TYR A 42 -26.04 10.18 -0.78
CA TYR A 42 -26.23 8.75 -0.52
C TYR A 42 -25.42 8.31 0.71
N GLY A 43 -25.64 8.99 1.83
CA GLY A 43 -25.01 8.63 3.10
C GLY A 43 -25.37 7.23 3.57
N GLY A 44 -24.43 6.56 4.25
CA GLY A 44 -24.54 5.17 4.68
C GLY A 44 -23.34 4.32 4.26
N PHE A 45 -23.17 3.16 4.90
CA PHE A 45 -22.12 2.18 4.58
C PHE A 45 -22.66 1.04 3.70
N ASP A 46 -23.49 1.38 2.71
CA ASP A 46 -24.29 0.42 1.94
C ASP A 46 -23.54 -0.23 0.77
N LYS A 47 -22.28 0.15 0.53
CA LYS A 47 -21.42 -0.47 -0.48
C LYS A 47 -20.28 -1.24 0.19
N ALA A 48 -20.37 -2.57 0.15
CA ALA A 48 -19.25 -3.45 0.46
C ALA A 48 -18.36 -3.61 -0.78
N GLY A 49 -17.05 -3.37 -0.64
CA GLY A 49 -16.07 -3.50 -1.70
C GLY A 49 -14.86 -4.33 -1.26
N PRO A 50 -14.21 -5.06 -2.18
CA PRO A 50 -12.97 -5.76 -1.89
C PRO A 50 -11.82 -4.79 -1.63
N ILE A 51 -10.93 -5.22 -0.75
CA ILE A 51 -9.61 -4.63 -0.54
C ILE A 51 -8.59 -5.71 -0.89
N ILE A 52 -7.62 -5.37 -1.71
CA ILE A 52 -6.46 -6.22 -2.02
C ILE A 52 -5.19 -5.39 -1.93
N GLY A 53 -4.08 -6.00 -1.49
CA GLY A 53 -2.81 -5.29 -1.40
C GLY A 53 -1.60 -6.19 -1.46
N ILE A 54 -0.47 -5.57 -1.75
CA ILE A 54 0.87 -6.17 -1.71
C ILE A 54 1.73 -5.34 -0.76
N TRP A 55 2.61 -5.99 -0.01
CA TRP A 55 3.40 -5.30 1.00
C TRP A 55 4.78 -5.88 1.16
N VAL A 56 5.68 -5.04 1.67
CA VAL A 56 7.03 -5.38 2.09
C VAL A 56 7.28 -4.79 3.48
N GLY A 57 7.96 -5.51 4.36
CA GLY A 57 8.20 -5.08 5.72
C GLY A 57 9.44 -5.73 6.34
N ARG A 58 9.88 -5.18 7.46
CA ARG A 58 11.02 -5.70 8.23
C ARG A 58 10.86 -5.45 9.71
N SER A 59 11.44 -6.32 10.51
CA SER A 59 11.65 -6.06 11.93
C SER A 59 12.84 -5.10 12.10
N PHE A 60 12.66 -4.08 12.95
CA PHE A 60 13.72 -3.15 13.35
C PHE A 60 14.35 -3.56 14.68
N GLN A 61 13.52 -4.03 15.61
CA GLN A 61 13.86 -4.59 16.93
C GLN A 61 12.82 -5.68 17.24
N ASP A 62 13.00 -6.42 18.33
CA ASP A 62 12.13 -7.55 18.69
C ASP A 62 10.63 -7.18 18.77
N ASN A 63 10.32 -5.92 19.08
CA ASN A 63 8.95 -5.44 19.25
C ASN A 63 8.47 -4.47 18.16
N TRP A 64 9.31 -4.17 17.15
CA TRP A 64 9.00 -3.18 16.12
C TRP A 64 9.07 -3.78 14.73
N PHE A 65 7.93 -3.79 14.04
CA PHE A 65 7.82 -4.21 12.65
C PHE A 65 7.28 -3.06 11.79
N GLY A 66 8.06 -2.66 10.78
CA GLY A 66 7.63 -1.68 9.78
C GLY A 66 7.16 -2.35 8.52
N ARG A 67 6.11 -1.81 7.90
CA ARG A 67 5.54 -2.32 6.65
C ARG A 67 5.13 -1.18 5.73
N PHE A 68 5.53 -1.29 4.46
CA PHE A 68 5.01 -0.51 3.34
C PHE A 68 4.06 -1.38 2.55
N GLU A 69 2.86 -0.86 2.24
CA GLU A 69 1.82 -1.58 1.53
C GLU A 69 1.24 -0.72 0.41
N LEU A 70 1.13 -1.32 -0.78
CA LEU A 70 0.32 -0.81 -1.88
C LEU A 70 -1.01 -1.55 -1.85
N ARG A 71 -2.11 -0.79 -1.73
CA ARG A 71 -3.46 -1.34 -1.55
C ARG A 71 -4.42 -0.75 -2.56
N TYR A 72 -5.16 -1.62 -3.25
CA TYR A 72 -6.38 -1.27 -3.96
C TYR A 72 -7.58 -1.42 -3.02
N ALA A 73 -8.43 -0.40 -2.97
CA ALA A 73 -9.66 -0.41 -2.18
C ALA A 73 -10.80 0.10 -3.04
N GLN A 74 -11.83 -0.73 -3.25
CA GLN A 74 -13.02 -0.32 -3.97
C GLN A 74 -13.93 0.51 -3.06
N LYS A 75 -13.82 1.84 -3.16
CA LYS A 75 -14.73 2.79 -2.51
C LYS A 75 -15.96 3.05 -3.39
N GLY A 76 -17.05 3.48 -2.79
CA GLY A 76 -18.06 4.28 -3.49
C GLY A 76 -19.30 4.46 -2.65
N SER A 77 -20.35 4.92 -3.31
CA SER A 77 -21.64 5.15 -2.69
C SER A 77 -22.72 4.36 -3.41
N PHE A 78 -23.65 3.78 -2.66
CA PHE A 78 -24.73 2.96 -3.22
C PHE A 78 -26.08 3.56 -2.87
N ALA A 79 -26.82 3.94 -3.90
CA ALA A 79 -28.18 4.43 -3.78
C ALA A 79 -29.17 3.26 -3.91
N LYS A 80 -30.01 3.01 -2.91
CA LYS A 80 -31.27 2.28 -3.13
C LYS A 80 -32.20 3.20 -3.93
N GLU A 81 -32.59 2.80 -5.13
CA GLU A 81 -33.46 3.63 -5.97
C GLU A 81 -34.78 3.97 -5.25
N SER A 82 -34.95 5.25 -4.93
CA SER A 82 -36.22 5.86 -4.60
C SER A 82 -36.68 6.63 -5.85
N LYS A 83 -37.90 6.35 -6.34
CA LYS A 83 -38.48 6.83 -7.61
C LYS A 83 -38.67 8.36 -7.71
N THR A 84 -38.09 9.18 -6.85
CA THR A 84 -38.40 10.61 -6.78
C THR A 84 -37.12 11.44 -6.61
N THR A 85 -36.71 12.02 -7.75
CA THR A 85 -36.12 13.37 -7.88
C THR A 85 -34.59 13.51 -7.94
N THR A 86 -34.19 14.19 -9.03
CA THR A 86 -32.94 14.92 -9.33
C THR A 86 -31.65 14.13 -9.54
N THR A 87 -31.15 14.25 -10.77
CA THR A 87 -29.86 13.79 -11.29
C THR A 87 -28.68 14.43 -10.55
N TYR A 88 -28.23 13.82 -9.46
CA TYR A 88 -26.89 14.07 -8.90
C TYR A 88 -25.85 13.15 -9.54
N TYR A 89 -24.61 13.65 -9.66
CA TYR A 89 -23.48 12.89 -10.21
C TYR A 89 -23.18 11.67 -9.35
N ARG A 90 -23.13 10.48 -9.96
CA ARG A 90 -22.91 9.19 -9.27
C ARG A 90 -21.46 8.76 -9.41
N MET A 91 -20.72 8.70 -8.31
CA MET A 91 -19.39 8.08 -8.26
C MET A 91 -19.56 6.56 -8.11
N ARG A 92 -19.22 5.81 -9.15
CA ARG A 92 -19.28 4.34 -9.19
C ARG A 92 -17.95 3.71 -8.84
#